data_AF-A0A0D7EI12-F1
#
_entry.id   AF-A0A0D7EI12-F1
#
_cell.length_a   1.000
_cell.length_b   1.000
_cell.length_c   1.000
_cell.angle_alpha   90.00
_cell.angle_beta   90.00
_cell.angle_gamma   90.00
#
_symmetry.space_group_name_H-M   'P 1'
#
loop_
_entity.id
_entity.type
_entity.pdbx_description
1 polymer ?
#
loop_
_entity_poly.entity_id
_entity_poly.type
_entity_poly.pdbx_seq_one_letter_code
_entity_poly.pdbx_strand_id
1 'polypeptide(L)'
;MKFLSYLNRFISNFAFLALAYYSLNLMEKYQQRFILAVLILVYCALHAVTAFRSFYFYHRIERLEHETRRVASLLESGPSEIAARRLIINDVAGLRRGAEMCAYMDLMFLTLIVVICVAKIVSD
;
A
#
# COMPACT_ATOMS: atom_id res chain seq x y z
N MET A 1 -13.27 4.95 -11.85
CA MET A 1 -13.30 4.01 -10.71
C MET A 1 -12.03 3.99 -9.86
N LYS A 2 -10.82 4.26 -10.41
CA LYS A 2 -9.56 4.34 -9.64
C LYS A 2 -9.61 5.36 -8.48
N PHE A 3 -10.21 6.53 -8.73
CA PHE A 3 -10.35 7.58 -7.72
C PHE A 3 -11.17 7.15 -6.49
N LEU A 4 -12.28 6.41 -6.68
CA LEU A 4 -13.06 5.87 -5.57
C LEU A 4 -12.24 4.89 -4.72
N SER A 5 -11.40 4.07 -5.35
CA SER A 5 -10.52 3.14 -4.65
C SER A 5 -9.51 3.88 -3.78
N TYR A 6 -8.89 4.94 -4.31
CA TYR A 6 -7.97 5.80 -3.55
C TYR A 6 -8.66 6.49 -2.39
N LEU A 7 -9.84 7.07 -2.63
CA LEU A 7 -10.60 7.77 -1.61
C LEU A 7 -11.02 6.81 -0.49
N ASN A 8 -11.50 5.61 -0.83
CA ASN A 8 -11.87 4.61 0.16
C ASN A 8 -10.67 4.16 1.00
N ARG A 9 -9.51 3.93 0.36
CA ARG A 9 -8.26 3.58 1.04
C ARG A 9 -7.83 4.67 2.02
N PHE A 10 -7.86 5.92 1.56
CA PHE A 10 -7.52 7.09 2.37
C PHE A 10 -8.44 7.22 3.58
N ILE A 11 -9.77 7.18 3.38
CA ILE A 11 -10.74 7.31 4.47
C ILE A 11 -10.60 6.17 5.47
N SER A 12 -10.43 4.92 5.01
CA SER A 12 -10.27 3.76 5.89
C SER A 12 -9.01 3.86 6.74
N ASN A 13 -7.87 4.20 6.14
CA ASN A 13 -6.61 4.35 6.87
C ASN A 13 -6.62 5.58 7.80
N PHE A 14 -7.25 6.68 7.38
CA PHE A 14 -7.43 7.86 8.20
C PHE A 14 -8.31 7.56 9.42
N ALA A 15 -9.41 6.82 9.23
CA ALA A 15 -10.26 6.39 10.33
C ALA A 15 -9.50 5.51 11.32
N PHE A 16 -8.64 4.60 10.84
CA PHE A 16 -7.79 3.78 11.70
C PHE A 16 -6.77 4.63 12.48
N LEU A 17 -6.12 5.60 11.84
CA LEU A 17 -5.24 6.56 12.49
C LEU A 17 -5.97 7.36 13.58
N ALA A 18 -7.16 7.89 13.28
CA ALA A 18 -7.97 8.63 14.22
C ALA A 18 -8.36 7.76 15.43
N LEU A 19 -8.82 6.53 15.17
CA LEU A 19 -9.19 5.58 16.22
C LEU A 19 -7.99 5.26 17.11
N ALA A 20 -6.82 4.94 16.54
CA ALA A 20 -5.60 4.70 17.30
C ALA A 20 -5.23 5.91 18.18
N TYR A 21 -5.29 7.12 17.62
CA TYR A 21 -5.00 8.35 18.36
C TYR A 21 -5.97 8.58 19.53
N TYR A 22 -7.27 8.50 19.28
CA TYR A 22 -8.28 8.72 20.32
C TYR A 22 -8.25 7.64 21.39
N SER A 23 -8.14 6.36 21.01
CA SER A 23 -8.08 5.25 21.98
C SER A 23 -6.86 5.35 22.89
N LEU A 24 -5.69 5.69 22.35
CA LEU A 24 -4.48 5.89 23.16
C LEU A 24 -4.59 7.12 24.07
N ASN A 25 -5.31 8.16 23.66
CA ASN A 25 -5.45 9.38 24.45
C ASN A 25 -6.55 9.30 25.53
N LEU A 26 -7.55 8.45 25.36
CA LEU A 26 -8.63 8.25 26.33
C LEU A 26 -8.25 7.34 27.50
N MET A 27 -7.21 6.52 27.35
CA MET A 27 -6.78 5.58 28.39
C MET A 27 -5.84 6.25 29.39
N GLU A 28 -6.37 6.52 30.59
CA GLU A 28 -5.63 7.14 31.69
C GLU A 28 -4.61 6.19 32.34
N LYS A 29 -4.86 4.88 32.31
CA LYS A 29 -3.97 3.88 32.92
C LYS A 29 -2.83 3.53 31.97
N TYR A 30 -1.59 3.82 32.37
CA TYR A 30 -0.36 3.51 31.62
C TYR A 30 -0.30 2.06 31.15
N GLN A 31 -0.52 1.09 32.05
CA GLN A 31 -0.43 -0.34 31.72
C GLN A 31 -1.40 -0.74 30.60
N GLN A 32 -2.63 -0.23 30.64
CA GLN A 32 -3.63 -0.52 29.62
C GLN A 32 -3.21 0.12 28.28
N ARG A 33 -2.77 1.39 28.32
CA ARG A 33 -2.35 2.12 27.12
C ARG A 33 -1.14 1.47 26.46
N PHE A 34 -0.18 1.02 27.26
CA PHE A 34 1.00 0.31 26.78
C PHE A 34 0.62 -0.98 26.05
N ILE A 35 -0.24 -1.82 26.65
CA ILE A 35 -0.71 -3.06 26.02
C ILE A 35 -1.39 -2.76 24.69
N LEU A 36 -2.27 -1.75 24.64
CA LEU A 36 -2.95 -1.36 23.41
C LEU A 36 -1.97 -0.86 22.35
N ALA A 37 -1.01 -0.01 22.72
CA ALA A 37 0.00 0.50 21.80
C ALA A 37 0.85 -0.64 21.21
N VAL A 38 1.26 -1.61 22.03
CA VAL A 38 1.99 -2.81 21.57
C VAL A 38 1.14 -3.63 20.60
N LEU A 39 -0.15 -3.85 20.88
CA LEU A 39 -1.05 -4.56 19.98
C LEU A 39 -1.18 -3.84 18.62
N ILE A 40 -1.31 -2.51 18.63
CA ILE A 40 -1.37 -1.70 17.41
C ILE A 40 -0.04 -1.80 16.65
N LEU A 41 1.11 -1.76 17.33
CA LEU A 41 2.42 -1.91 16.69
C LEU A 41 2.60 -3.28 16.03
N VAL A 42 2.15 -4.36 16.68
CA VAL A 42 2.17 -5.72 16.10
C VAL A 42 1.27 -5.77 14.86
N TYR A 43 0.07 -5.20 14.93
CA TYR A 43 -0.82 -5.07 13.77
C TYR A 43 -0.15 -4.31 12.62
N CYS A 44 0.48 -3.16 12.91
CA CYS A 44 1.20 -2.38 11.92
C CYS A 44 2.35 -3.17 11.28
N ALA A 45 3.10 -3.96 12.06
CA ALA A 45 4.18 -4.80 11.56
C ALA A 45 3.67 -5.88 10.60
N LEU A 46 2.59 -6.57 10.96
CA LEU A 46 1.95 -7.57 10.08
C LEU A 46 1.47 -6.96 8.76
N HIS A 47 0.86 -5.78 8.83
CA HIS A 47 0.41 -5.05 7.65
C HIS A 47 1.57 -4.54 6.80
N ALA A 48 2.66 -4.06 7.40
CA ALA A 48 3.85 -3.65 6.68
C ALA A 48 4.48 -4.82 5.91
N VAL A 49 4.63 -6.01 6.52
CA VAL A 49 5.13 -7.22 5.84
C VAL A 49 4.29 -7.55 4.61
N THR A 50 2.97 -7.42 4.73
CA THR A 50 2.06 -7.67 3.61
C THR A 50 2.22 -6.61 2.50
N ALA A 51 2.39 -5.34 2.86
CA ALA A 51 2.66 -4.28 1.90
C ALA A 51 4.01 -4.47 1.17
N PHE A 52 5.07 -4.85 1.89
CA PHE A 52 6.38 -5.15 1.29
C PHE A 52 6.31 -6.30 0.29
N ARG A 53 5.54 -7.36 0.60
CA ARG A 53 5.31 -8.47 -0.34
C ARG A 53 4.63 -7.99 -1.63
N SER A 54 3.67 -7.07 -1.52
CA SER A 54 3.01 -6.47 -2.67
C SER A 54 3.98 -5.64 -3.53
N PHE A 55 4.88 -4.87 -2.91
CA PHE A 55 5.92 -4.14 -3.66
C PHE A 55 6.85 -5.06 -4.44
N TYR A 56 7.28 -6.17 -3.84
CA TYR A 56 8.06 -7.18 -4.55
C TYR A 56 7.31 -7.73 -5.76
N PHE A 57 6.01 -8.00 -5.61
CA PHE A 57 5.16 -8.46 -6.71
C PHE A 57 5.02 -7.41 -7.81
N TYR A 58 4.86 -6.13 -7.48
CA TYR A 58 4.80 -5.05 -8.48
C TYR A 58 6.10 -4.91 -9.27
N HIS A 59 7.25 -5.05 -8.61
CA HIS A 59 8.54 -5.03 -9.27
C HIS A 59 8.73 -6.23 -10.22
N ARG A 60 8.19 -7.41 -9.86
CA ARG A 60 8.14 -8.56 -10.76
C ARG A 60 7.26 -8.29 -11.99
N ILE A 61 6.11 -7.64 -11.83
CA ILE A 61 5.26 -7.23 -12.96
C ILE A 61 5.98 -6.23 -13.85
N GLU A 62 6.67 -5.24 -13.29
CA GLU A 62 7.43 -4.26 -14.05
C GLU A 62 8.51 -4.91 -14.91
N ARG A 63 9.25 -5.87 -14.34
CA ARG A 63 10.23 -6.66 -15.10
C ARG A 63 9.58 -7.45 -16.24
N LEU A 64 8.47 -8.13 -15.95
CA LEU A 64 7.70 -8.87 -16.97
C LEU A 64 7.15 -7.95 -18.07
N GLU A 65 6.75 -6.73 -17.72
CA GLU A 65 6.31 -5.71 -18.66
C GLU A 65 7.44 -5.34 -19.64
N HIS A 66 8.64 -5.09 -19.13
CA HIS A 66 9.81 -4.79 -19.95
C HIS A 66 10.22 -5.97 -20.83
N GLU A 67 10.25 -7.18 -20.28
CA GLU A 67 10.56 -8.40 -21.04
C GLU A 67 9.51 -8.63 -22.15
N THR A 68 8.22 -8.44 -21.86
CA THR A 68 7.13 -8.57 -22.84
C THR A 68 7.23 -7.52 -23.94
N ARG A 69 7.56 -6.26 -23.61
CA ARG A 69 7.78 -5.19 -24.60
C ARG A 69 8.97 -5.53 -25.51
N ARG A 70 10.06 -6.06 -24.95
CA ARG A 70 11.24 -6.48 -25.71
C ARG A 70 10.94 -7.65 -26.65
N VAL A 71 10.23 -8.67 -26.17
CA VAL A 71 9.81 -9.80 -27.02
C VAL A 71 8.82 -9.34 -28.09
N ALA A 72 7.90 -8.43 -27.75
CA ALA A 72 6.96 -7.87 -28.72
C ALA A 72 7.66 -7.11 -29.86
N SER A 73 8.79 -6.43 -29.60
CA SER A 73 9.56 -5.78 -30.67
C SER A 73 10.31 -6.73 -31.60
N LEU A 74 10.46 -8.00 -31.21
CA LEU A 74 11.16 -9.02 -31.99
C LEU A 74 10.21 -9.91 -32.82
N LEU A 75 8.90 -9.85 -32.56
CA LEU A 75 7.90 -10.60 -33.32
C LEU A 75 7.43 -9.79 -34.54
N GLU A 76 7.65 -10.31 -35.74
CA GLU A 76 6.92 -9.85 -36.93
C GLU A 76 5.45 -10.24 -36.78
N SER A 77 4.61 -9.25 -36.48
CA SER A 77 3.17 -9.40 -36.26
C SER A 77 2.41 -8.33 -37.05
N GLY A 78 1.15 -8.60 -37.38
CA GLY A 78 0.33 -7.68 -38.15
C GLY A 78 0.09 -6.34 -37.41
N PRO A 79 -0.14 -5.21 -38.12
CA PRO A 79 -0.36 -3.90 -37.48
C PRO A 79 -1.47 -3.87 -36.42
N SER A 80 -2.53 -4.67 -36.61
CA SER A 80 -3.65 -4.81 -35.67
C SER A 80 -3.26 -5.55 -34.39
N GLU A 81 -2.42 -6.59 -34.48
CA GLU A 81 -1.95 -7.39 -33.34
C GLU A 81 -0.99 -6.58 -32.46
N ILE A 82 -0.14 -5.76 -33.10
CA ILE A 82 0.77 -4.83 -32.41
C ILE A 82 -0.03 -3.79 -31.62
N ALA A 83 -1.08 -3.23 -32.21
CA ALA A 83 -1.95 -2.24 -31.55
C ALA A 83 -2.70 -2.84 -30.35
N ALA A 84 -3.29 -4.02 -30.50
CA ALA A 84 -3.99 -4.73 -29.43
C ALA A 84 -3.05 -5.06 -28.26
N ARG A 85 -1.84 -5.58 -28.54
CA ARG A 85 -0.85 -5.90 -27.51
C ARG A 85 -0.39 -4.66 -26.74
N ARG A 86 -0.14 -3.54 -27.43
CA ARG A 86 0.23 -2.27 -26.78
C ARG A 86 -0.86 -1.77 -25.83
N LEU A 87 -2.13 -1.91 -26.19
CA LEU A 87 -3.25 -1.54 -25.34
C LEU A 87 -3.26 -2.37 -24.05
N ILE A 88 -3.10 -3.69 -24.15
CA ILE A 88 -3.04 -4.59 -22.99
C ILE A 88 -1.87 -4.23 -22.08
N ILE A 89 -0.67 -4.03 -22.63
CA ILE A 89 0.52 -3.66 -21.85
C ILE A 89 0.28 -2.34 -21.10
N ASN A 90 -0.32 -1.35 -21.78
CA ASN A 90 -0.62 -0.06 -21.15
C ASN A 90 -1.68 -0.18 -20.04
N ASP A 91 -2.68 -1.05 -20.20
CA ASP A 91 -3.69 -1.27 -19.17
C ASP A 91 -3.08 -1.94 -17.93
N VAL A 92 -2.29 -2.99 -18.12
CA VAL A 92 -1.55 -3.66 -17.03
C VAL A 92 -0.61 -2.69 -16.31
N ALA A 93 0.13 -1.87 -17.05
CA ALA A 93 0.99 -0.84 -16.47
C ALA A 93 0.19 0.20 -15.66
N GLY A 94 -1.01 0.55 -16.14
CA GLY A 94 -1.93 1.45 -15.46
C GLY A 94 -2.58 0.84 -14.22
N LEU A 95 -2.75 -0.48 -14.15
CA LEU A 95 -3.22 -1.21 -12.98
C LEU A 95 -2.10 -1.33 -11.94
N ARG A 96 -0.87 -1.69 -12.36
CA ARG A 96 0.31 -1.75 -11.49
C ARG A 96 0.53 -0.44 -10.76
N ARG A 97 0.66 0.67 -11.50
CA ARG A 97 0.89 2.00 -10.90
C ARG A 97 -0.23 2.40 -9.93
N GLY A 98 -1.47 2.04 -10.24
CA GLY A 98 -2.58 2.32 -9.34
C GLY A 98 -2.52 1.52 -8.04
N ALA A 99 -2.17 0.24 -8.13
CA ALA A 99 -2.00 -0.62 -6.96
C ALA A 99 -0.79 -0.22 -6.11
N GLU A 100 0.31 0.22 -6.74
CA GLU A 100 1.47 0.81 -6.07
C GLU A 100 1.10 2.06 -5.26
N MET A 101 0.34 2.99 -5.85
CA MET A 101 -0.11 4.19 -5.16
C MET A 101 -0.97 3.86 -3.92
N CYS A 102 -1.86 2.86 -4.02
CA CYS A 102 -2.61 2.38 -2.86
C CYS A 102 -1.69 1.84 -1.75
N ALA A 103 -0.68 1.06 -2.10
CA ALA A 103 0.26 0.50 -1.13
C ALA A 103 1.11 1.59 -0.46
N TYR A 104 1.52 2.63 -1.20
CA TYR A 104 2.21 3.78 -0.63
C TYR A 104 1.34 4.56 0.36
N MET A 105 0.06 4.78 0.04
CA MET A 105 -0.87 5.42 0.96
C MET A 105 -1.00 4.64 2.26
N ASP A 106 -1.18 3.31 2.19
CA ASP A 106 -1.24 2.47 3.39
C ASP A 106 0.03 2.58 4.24
N LEU A 107 1.20 2.53 3.60
CA LEU A 107 2.49 2.58 4.29
C LEU A 107 2.70 3.91 5.01
N MET A 108 2.27 5.02 4.39
CA MET A 108 2.32 6.35 5.00
C MET A 108 1.48 6.40 6.28
N PHE A 109 0.23 5.94 6.24
CA PHE A 109 -0.65 5.91 7.41
C PHE A 109 -0.13 4.96 8.50
N LEU A 110 0.33 3.76 8.12
CA LEU A 110 0.95 2.82 9.06
C LEU A 110 2.14 3.46 9.78
N THR A 111 2.98 4.20 9.06
CA THR A 111 4.13 4.90 9.65
C THR A 111 3.68 5.98 10.64
N LEU A 112 2.67 6.78 10.30
CA LEU A 112 2.11 7.78 11.22
C LEU A 112 1.55 7.13 12.50
N ILE A 113 0.86 6.01 12.38
CA ILE A 113 0.31 5.27 13.53
C ILE A 113 1.44 4.76 14.42
N VAL A 114 2.49 4.20 13.84
CA VAL A 114 3.68 3.75 14.58
C VAL A 114 4.31 4.91 15.35
N VAL A 115 4.47 6.07 14.71
CA VAL A 115 5.03 7.27 15.36
C VAL A 115 4.18 7.69 16.56
N ILE A 116 2.85 7.72 16.43
CA ILE A 116 1.95 8.08 17.53
C ILE A 116 2.04 7.06 18.67
N CYS A 117 2.07 5.76 18.36
CA CYS A 117 2.18 4.70 19.36
C CYS A 117 3.49 4.82 20.15
N VAL A 118 4.62 5.00 19.44
CA VAL A 118 5.93 5.16 20.08
C VAL A 118 5.98 6.45 20.90
N ALA A 119 5.48 7.56 20.38
CA ALA A 119 5.44 8.82 21.12
C ALA A 119 4.65 8.68 22.43
N LYS A 120 3.48 8.03 22.41
CA LYS A 120 2.66 7.79 23.61
C LYS A 120 3.24 6.74 24.57
N ILE A 121 4.13 5.87 24.11
CA ILE A 121 4.86 4.95 24.99
C ILE A 121 6.02 5.68 25.69
N VAL A 122 6.71 6.58 24.97
CA VAL A 122 7.93 7.25 25.45
C VAL A 122 7.63 8.51 26.28
N SER A 123 6.57 9.25 25.96
CA SER A 123 6.23 10.51 26.65
C SER A 123 5.57 10.34 28.02
N ASP A 124 5.35 9.12 28.47
CA ASP A 124 4.70 8.77 29.73
C ASP A 124 5.51 7.73 30.50
#